data_AF-A0A6J8DQZ2-F1
#
_entry.id   AF-A0A6J8DQZ2-F1
#
_cell.length_a   1.000
_cell.length_b   1.000
_cell.length_c   1.000
_cell.angle_alpha   90.00
_cell.angle_beta   90.00
_cell.angle_gamma   90.00
#
_symmetry.space_group_name_H-M   'P 1'
#
loop_
_entity.id
_entity.type
_entity.pdbx_description
1 polymer ?
#
loop_
_entity_poly.entity_id
_entity_poly.type
_entity_poly.pdbx_seq_one_letter_code
_entity_poly.pdbx_strand_id
1 'polypeptide(L)'
;MFMRQVEKSIKLDEDGHYYTTLPFRNNEVYFPNNSEQCLQRVNSLKRKLLQNHRFKQDYLDFMNKILERGNAEPVPSDDLDRNDGKVRYLPHHGVYHPQKPEKIRVVFDCSARNLGVSLKNELLQGPNLANKLGILMRFRQDKIAVLGDIESMFYQVKVPTNNRDCLRFYWWKNGNIDENPTEYRMTVHLFGATSSPSFCNYALQYTAEKFKDEFDTKVTDTVTTNMYVDDCLSSVDGVKKAVSLITDVTKLCSKGGFNLTKLMTNNQTVLESVPEKDRSNKSHEWSLSNESGVERALGVYWFVNEDKLGFTST
;
A
#
# COMPACT_ATOMS: atom_id res chain seq x y z
N MET A 1 10.09 18.31 -10.59
CA MET A 1 9.78 17.47 -11.77
C MET A 1 8.71 16.44 -11.46
N PHE A 2 8.90 15.59 -10.43
CA PHE A 2 7.90 14.60 -9.99
C PHE A 2 6.50 15.18 -9.76
N MET A 3 6.36 16.16 -8.87
CA MET A 3 5.05 16.75 -8.51
C MET A 3 4.31 17.28 -9.74
N ARG A 4 5.01 17.98 -10.64
CA ARG A 4 4.44 18.48 -11.89
C ARG A 4 3.92 17.37 -12.82
N GLN A 5 4.56 16.19 -12.87
CA GLN A 5 4.05 15.07 -13.66
C GLN A 5 2.82 14.44 -13.01
N VAL A 6 2.85 14.30 -11.69
CA VAL A 6 1.75 13.74 -10.89
C VAL A 6 0.51 14.65 -10.95
N GLU A 7 0.65 15.94 -10.66
CA GLU A 7 -0.42 16.95 -10.73
C GLU A 7 -1.11 16.99 -12.11
N LYS A 8 -0.35 16.83 -13.19
CA LYS A 8 -0.88 16.85 -14.55
C LYS A 8 -1.61 15.56 -14.94
N SER A 9 -1.27 14.44 -14.30
CA SER A 9 -1.77 13.12 -14.70
C SER A 9 -2.78 12.53 -13.72
N ILE A 10 -2.84 13.05 -12.48
CA ILE A 10 -3.76 12.54 -11.47
C ILE A 10 -5.21 12.77 -11.89
N LYS A 11 -6.00 11.71 -11.88
CA LYS A 11 -7.44 11.75 -12.16
C LYS A 11 -8.16 10.81 -11.21
N LEU A 12 -9.33 11.21 -10.74
CA LEU A 12 -10.25 10.34 -10.00
C LEU A 12 -11.22 9.72 -11.01
N ASP A 13 -11.37 8.39 -11.00
CA ASP A 13 -12.39 7.71 -11.82
C ASP A 13 -13.78 7.77 -11.17
N GLU A 14 -14.77 7.29 -11.91
CA GLU A 14 -16.17 7.17 -11.46
C GLU A 14 -16.32 6.16 -10.31
N ASP A 15 -15.40 5.18 -10.22
CA ASP A 15 -15.34 4.18 -9.15
C ASP A 15 -14.68 4.72 -7.86
N GLY A 16 -14.24 5.99 -7.85
CA GLY A 16 -13.64 6.64 -6.67
C GLY A 16 -12.15 6.35 -6.45
N HIS A 17 -11.43 5.83 -7.45
CA HIS A 17 -10.00 5.54 -7.40
C HIS A 17 -9.15 6.51 -8.23
N TYR A 18 -7.97 6.83 -7.73
CA TYR A 18 -7.02 7.68 -8.46
C TYR A 18 -6.21 6.90 -9.50
N TYR A 19 -5.96 7.53 -10.65
CA TYR A 19 -4.99 7.12 -11.65
C TYR A 19 -3.87 8.13 -11.75
N THR A 20 -2.65 7.64 -11.95
CA THR A 20 -1.53 8.50 -12.38
C THR A 20 -0.57 7.71 -13.26
N THR A 21 0.07 8.41 -14.19
CA THR A 21 1.15 7.84 -14.98
C THR A 21 2.35 7.50 -14.10
N LEU A 22 3.12 6.50 -14.51
CA LEU A 22 4.42 6.23 -13.89
C LEU A 22 5.34 7.44 -14.12
N PRO A 23 5.91 8.05 -13.06
CA PRO A 23 6.66 9.29 -13.19
C PRO A 23 8.09 8.99 -13.66
N PHE A 24 8.24 8.71 -14.95
CA PHE A 24 9.54 8.42 -15.54
C PHE A 24 10.46 9.65 -15.51
N ARG A 25 11.76 9.39 -15.30
CA ARG A 25 12.83 10.40 -15.38
C ARG A 25 12.94 10.97 -16.79
N ASN A 26 12.75 10.11 -17.79
CA ASN A 26 12.79 10.47 -19.19
C ASN A 26 11.50 10.02 -19.89
N ASN A 27 10.97 10.87 -20.79
CA ASN A 27 9.74 10.57 -21.53
C ASN A 27 9.95 9.44 -22.56
N GLU A 28 11.20 9.26 -23.00
CA GLU A 28 11.64 8.21 -23.92
C GLU A 28 12.28 7.04 -23.16
N VAL A 29 11.64 6.60 -22.07
CA VAL A 29 12.10 5.42 -21.32
C VAL A 29 12.16 4.20 -22.24
N TYR A 30 13.25 3.45 -22.13
CA TYR A 30 13.48 2.21 -22.87
C TYR A 30 13.91 1.10 -21.89
N PHE A 31 13.19 -0.01 -21.92
CA PHE A 31 13.50 -1.21 -21.17
C PHE A 31 14.03 -2.30 -22.10
N PRO A 32 15.29 -2.73 -21.96
CA PRO A 32 15.78 -3.90 -22.67
C PRO A 32 14.97 -5.14 -22.27
N ASN A 33 14.58 -5.94 -23.26
CA ASN A 33 13.76 -7.14 -23.05
C ASN A 33 14.41 -8.05 -22.00
N ASN A 34 13.68 -8.33 -20.93
CA ASN A 34 14.11 -9.17 -19.81
C ASN A 34 13.18 -10.36 -19.56
N SER A 35 12.37 -10.74 -20.55
CA SER A 35 11.42 -11.85 -20.46
C SER A 35 12.11 -13.14 -20.03
N GLU A 36 13.21 -13.52 -20.71
CA GLU A 36 13.96 -14.75 -20.38
C GLU A 36 14.48 -14.74 -18.94
N GLN A 37 15.07 -13.62 -18.51
CA GLN A 37 15.54 -13.45 -17.13
C GLN A 37 14.40 -13.62 -16.12
N CYS A 38 13.22 -13.07 -16.42
CA CYS A 38 12.05 -13.18 -15.55
C CYS A 38 11.50 -14.62 -15.51
N LEU A 39 11.41 -15.29 -16.66
CA LEU A 39 11.00 -16.70 -16.77
C LEU A 39 11.92 -17.64 -15.99
N GLN A 40 13.23 -17.41 -16.00
CA GLN A 40 14.17 -18.18 -15.17
C GLN A 40 13.88 -18.05 -13.66
N ARG A 41 13.46 -16.85 -13.21
CA ARG A 41 13.04 -16.61 -11.82
C ARG A 41 11.71 -17.32 -11.51
N VAL A 42 10.76 -17.30 -12.44
CA VAL A 42 9.48 -18.00 -12.32
C VAL A 42 9.66 -19.51 -12.27
N ASN A 43 10.56 -20.08 -13.08
CA ASN A 43 10.92 -21.50 -13.02
C ASN A 43 11.55 -21.88 -11.66
N SER A 44 12.35 -20.98 -11.09
CA SER A 44 12.90 -21.16 -9.74
C SER A 44 11.82 -21.11 -8.67
N LEU A 45 10.84 -20.22 -8.82
CA LEU A 45 9.65 -20.18 -7.98
C LEU A 45 8.82 -21.47 -8.10
N LYS A 46 8.59 -21.98 -9.31
CA LYS A 46 7.86 -23.24 -9.55
C LYS A 46 8.45 -24.40 -8.75
N ARG A 47 9.78 -24.56 -8.78
CA ARG A 47 10.47 -25.59 -7.98
C ARG A 47 10.20 -25.44 -6.48
N LYS A 48 10.21 -24.20 -5.96
CA LYS A 48 9.91 -23.90 -4.55
C LYS A 48 8.44 -24.19 -4.20
N LEU A 49 7.50 -23.85 -5.08
CA LEU A 49 6.08 -24.12 -4.91
C LEU A 49 5.80 -25.65 -4.89
N LEU A 50 6.49 -26.43 -5.72
CA LEU A 50 6.36 -27.89 -5.72
C LEU A 50 6.91 -28.55 -4.45
N GLN A 51 7.97 -27.99 -3.87
CA GLN A 51 8.62 -28.54 -2.68
C GLN A 51 7.93 -28.16 -1.36
N ASN A 52 7.18 -27.05 -1.32
CA ASN A 52 6.59 -26.53 -0.09
C ASN A 52 5.10 -26.23 -0.29
N HIS A 53 4.25 -27.14 0.19
CA HIS A 53 2.80 -27.07 0.06
C HIS A 53 2.21 -25.82 0.73
N ARG A 54 2.67 -25.47 1.94
CA ARG A 54 2.18 -24.27 2.65
C ARG A 54 2.53 -23.01 1.89
N PHE A 55 3.79 -22.87 1.48
CA PHE A 55 4.25 -21.74 0.68
C PHE A 55 3.48 -21.65 -0.63
N LYS A 56 3.17 -22.78 -1.28
CA LYS A 56 2.32 -22.82 -2.47
C LYS A 56 0.94 -22.26 -2.20
N GLN A 57 0.23 -22.77 -1.19
CA GLN A 57 -1.12 -22.31 -0.88
C GLN A 57 -1.15 -20.82 -0.55
N ASP A 58 -0.26 -20.36 0.35
CA ASP A 58 -0.20 -18.96 0.75
C ASP A 58 0.05 -18.04 -0.46
N TYR A 59 0.92 -18.47 -1.39
CA TYR A 59 1.24 -17.71 -2.61
C TYR A 59 0.06 -17.67 -3.58
N LEU A 60 -0.62 -18.81 -3.80
CA LEU A 60 -1.81 -18.89 -4.65
C LEU A 60 -2.92 -17.99 -4.10
N ASP A 61 -3.18 -18.05 -2.80
CA ASP A 61 -4.18 -17.21 -2.13
C ASP A 61 -3.87 -15.72 -2.29
N PHE A 62 -2.60 -15.34 -2.18
CA PHE A 62 -2.17 -13.96 -2.40
C PHE A 62 -2.41 -13.50 -3.85
N MET A 63 -2.00 -14.31 -4.83
CA MET A 63 -2.13 -13.96 -6.24
C MET A 63 -3.59 -13.94 -6.69
N ASN A 64 -4.41 -14.89 -6.23
CA ASN A 64 -5.85 -14.90 -6.48
C ASN A 64 -6.52 -13.63 -5.94
N LYS A 65 -6.20 -13.21 -4.70
CA LYS A 65 -6.73 -11.95 -4.14
C LYS A 65 -6.34 -10.72 -4.96
N ILE A 66 -5.13 -10.66 -5.50
CA ILE A 66 -4.70 -9.54 -6.36
C ILE A 66 -5.50 -9.54 -7.67
N LEU A 67 -5.70 -10.71 -8.29
CA LEU A 67 -6.45 -10.85 -9.54
C LEU A 67 -7.94 -10.55 -9.35
N GLU A 68 -8.57 -11.10 -8.31
CA GLU A 68 -9.98 -10.88 -7.97
C GLU A 68 -10.29 -9.41 -7.66
N ARG A 69 -9.38 -8.70 -6.99
CA ARG A 69 -9.50 -7.27 -6.72
C ARG A 69 -9.22 -6.39 -7.95
N GLY A 70 -8.85 -6.99 -9.08
CA GLY A 70 -8.49 -6.26 -10.30
C GLY A 70 -7.18 -5.47 -10.19
N ASN A 71 -6.32 -5.79 -9.21
CA ASN A 71 -5.00 -5.17 -9.02
C ASN A 71 -3.95 -5.69 -10.03
N ALA A 72 -4.25 -6.81 -10.68
CA ALA A 72 -3.54 -7.32 -11.84
C ALA A 72 -4.52 -7.91 -12.84
N GLU A 73 -4.13 -7.93 -14.11
CA GLU A 73 -4.93 -8.46 -15.21
C GLU A 73 -4.03 -9.25 -16.18
N PRO A 74 -4.56 -10.24 -16.91
CA PRO A 74 -3.84 -10.82 -18.03
C PRO A 74 -3.54 -9.74 -19.08
N VAL A 75 -2.38 -9.82 -19.73
CA VAL A 75 -2.06 -8.90 -20.83
C VAL A 75 -3.05 -9.16 -21.98
N PRO A 76 -3.73 -8.13 -22.52
CA PRO A 76 -4.61 -8.30 -23.68
C PRO A 76 -3.84 -8.84 -24.89
N SER A 77 -4.50 -9.66 -25.72
CA SER A 77 -3.87 -10.27 -26.90
C SER A 77 -3.21 -9.24 -27.83
N ASP A 78 -3.87 -8.08 -28.01
CA ASP A 78 -3.38 -6.99 -28.87
C ASP A 78 -2.09 -6.33 -28.33
N ASP A 79 -1.82 -6.46 -27.03
CA ASP A 79 -0.65 -5.89 -26.38
C ASP A 79 0.51 -6.89 -26.25
N LEU A 80 0.31 -8.19 -26.49
CA LEU A 80 1.34 -9.22 -26.26
C LEU A 80 2.63 -8.94 -27.03
N ASP A 81 2.49 -8.58 -28.31
CA ASP A 81 3.60 -8.31 -29.23
C ASP A 81 4.11 -6.86 -29.19
N ARG A 82 3.66 -6.07 -28.21
CA ARG A 82 4.12 -4.69 -28.04
C ARG A 82 5.66 -4.64 -27.89
N ASN A 83 6.30 -3.88 -28.77
CA ASN A 83 7.76 -3.76 -28.84
C ASN A 83 8.26 -2.32 -28.99
N ASP A 84 7.57 -1.36 -28.36
CA ASP A 84 7.93 0.06 -28.36
C ASP A 84 8.99 0.42 -27.30
N GLY A 85 9.64 -0.58 -26.70
CA GLY A 85 10.62 -0.40 -25.62
C GLY A 85 10.00 -0.08 -24.25
N LYS A 86 8.66 -0.03 -24.12
CA LYS A 86 7.97 0.27 -22.85
C LYS A 86 7.38 -0.98 -22.18
N VAL A 87 7.98 -2.13 -22.45
CA VAL A 87 7.60 -3.41 -21.85
C VAL A 87 8.66 -3.84 -20.85
N ARG A 88 8.24 -4.11 -19.62
CA ARG A 88 9.13 -4.56 -18.55
C ARG A 88 8.49 -5.66 -17.74
N TYR A 89 9.22 -6.78 -17.61
CA TYR A 89 8.82 -7.89 -16.74
C TYR A 89 9.43 -7.73 -15.34
N LEU A 90 8.62 -7.85 -14.31
CA LEU A 90 9.00 -7.76 -12.91
C LEU A 90 9.07 -9.17 -12.32
N PRO A 91 10.26 -9.66 -11.93
CA PRO A 91 10.37 -10.86 -11.13
C PRO A 91 9.61 -10.68 -9.82
N HIS A 92 9.01 -11.75 -9.31
CA HIS A 92 8.32 -11.71 -8.03
C HIS A 92 8.73 -12.86 -7.11
N HIS A 93 8.68 -12.61 -5.81
CA HIS A 93 9.03 -13.59 -4.80
C HIS A 93 8.22 -13.41 -3.51
N GLY A 94 7.99 -14.52 -2.80
CA GLY A 94 7.25 -14.55 -1.55
C GLY A 94 8.17 -14.37 -0.35
N VAL A 95 7.80 -13.45 0.54
CA VAL A 95 8.49 -13.16 1.81
C VAL A 95 7.50 -13.32 2.95
N TYR A 96 7.87 -14.07 3.99
CA TYR A 96 7.10 -14.14 5.22
C TYR A 96 7.47 -12.99 6.15
N HIS A 97 6.47 -12.42 6.83
CA HIS A 97 6.72 -11.39 7.81
C HIS A 97 7.47 -11.99 9.02
N PRO A 98 8.61 -11.43 9.47
CA PRO A 98 9.41 -12.03 10.55
C PRO A 98 8.64 -12.24 11.86
N GLN A 99 7.68 -11.37 12.15
CA GLN A 99 6.85 -11.42 13.36
C GLN A 99 5.45 -12.01 13.13
N LYS A 100 5.12 -12.35 11.88
CA LYS A 100 3.82 -12.91 11.47
C LYS A 100 4.08 -14.00 10.42
N PRO A 101 4.70 -15.12 10.83
CA PRO A 101 5.18 -16.15 9.92
C PRO A 101 4.06 -16.82 9.10
N GLU A 102 2.80 -16.64 9.49
CA GLU A 102 1.61 -17.02 8.75
C GLU A 102 1.24 -16.10 7.60
N LYS A 103 1.79 -14.88 7.56
CA LYS A 103 1.44 -13.89 6.53
C LYS A 103 2.55 -13.79 5.48
N ILE A 104 2.30 -14.39 4.32
CA ILE A 104 3.12 -14.15 3.12
C ILE A 104 2.81 -12.78 2.51
N ARG A 105 3.81 -12.18 1.88
CA ARG A 105 3.66 -11.08 0.92
C ARG A 105 4.41 -11.45 -0.35
N VAL A 106 3.79 -11.28 -1.51
CA VAL A 106 4.51 -11.35 -2.79
C VAL A 106 5.03 -9.97 -3.14
N VAL A 107 6.33 -9.87 -3.34
CA VAL A 107 7.03 -8.64 -3.70
C VAL A 107 7.39 -8.72 -5.18
N PHE A 108 6.96 -7.71 -5.93
CA PHE A 108 7.37 -7.49 -7.32
C PHE A 108 8.64 -6.64 -7.31
N ASP A 109 9.74 -7.21 -7.82
CA ASP A 109 11.06 -6.61 -7.73
C ASP A 109 11.27 -5.54 -8.82
N CYS A 110 10.89 -4.31 -8.50
CA CYS A 110 11.14 -3.14 -9.34
C CYS A 110 12.64 -2.81 -9.49
N SER A 111 13.51 -3.37 -8.63
CA SER A 111 14.95 -3.12 -8.61
C SER A 111 15.76 -4.11 -9.44
N ALA A 112 15.14 -5.21 -9.88
CA ALA A 112 15.76 -6.20 -10.75
C ALA A 112 16.34 -5.52 -11.99
N ARG A 113 17.65 -5.71 -12.21
CA ARG A 113 18.39 -5.10 -13.32
C ARG A 113 18.51 -6.07 -14.49
N ASN A 114 18.32 -5.53 -15.70
CA ASN A 114 18.70 -6.18 -16.95
C ASN A 114 19.51 -5.18 -17.77
N LEU A 115 20.72 -5.56 -18.20
CA LEU A 115 21.63 -4.68 -18.93
C LEU A 115 21.79 -3.28 -18.29
N GLY A 116 21.91 -3.25 -16.95
CA GLY A 116 22.07 -2.01 -16.17
C GLY A 116 20.78 -1.22 -15.89
N VAL A 117 19.66 -1.54 -16.56
CA VAL A 117 18.38 -0.83 -16.44
C VAL A 117 17.44 -1.57 -15.47
N SER A 118 16.72 -0.81 -14.64
CA SER A 118 15.64 -1.32 -13.78
C SER A 118 14.50 -0.30 -13.70
N LEU A 119 13.27 -0.75 -13.47
CA LEU A 119 12.12 0.13 -13.32
C LEU A 119 12.37 1.17 -12.21
N LYS A 120 12.92 0.74 -11.07
CA LYS A 120 13.25 1.61 -9.94
C LYS A 120 14.14 2.80 -10.33
N ASN A 121 15.14 2.56 -11.18
CA ASN A 121 16.08 3.60 -11.62
C ASN A 121 15.44 4.59 -12.60
N GLU A 122 14.54 4.11 -13.46
CA GLU A 122 13.85 4.94 -14.46
C GLU A 122 12.74 5.81 -13.86
N LEU A 123 12.28 5.51 -12.65
CA LEU A 123 11.27 6.31 -11.95
C LEU A 123 11.89 7.46 -11.15
N LEU A 124 11.23 8.61 -11.19
CA LEU A 124 11.53 9.75 -10.33
C LEU A 124 11.17 9.39 -8.88
N GLN A 125 12.08 9.71 -7.98
CA GLN A 125 11.79 9.71 -6.56
C GLN A 125 10.93 10.95 -6.26
N GLY A 126 9.80 10.74 -5.60
CA GLY A 126 8.99 11.84 -5.09
C GLY A 126 9.54 12.41 -3.78
N PRO A 127 9.02 13.57 -3.34
CA PRO A 127 9.41 14.14 -2.07
C PRO A 127 9.01 13.22 -0.91
N ASN A 128 9.85 13.20 0.14
CA ASN A 128 9.43 12.62 1.41
C ASN A 128 8.65 13.68 2.18
N LEU A 129 7.32 13.61 2.10
CA LEU A 129 6.42 14.58 2.70
C LEU A 129 6.16 14.32 4.20
N ALA A 130 6.71 13.25 4.76
CA ALA A 130 6.28 12.75 6.05
C ALA A 130 7.26 13.12 7.17
N ASN A 131 6.84 14.02 8.07
CA ASN A 131 7.58 14.40 9.27
C ASN A 131 7.16 13.51 10.46
N LYS A 132 7.83 12.36 10.63
CA LYS A 132 7.53 11.41 11.71
C LYS A 132 7.49 12.05 13.09
N LEU A 133 8.45 12.92 13.41
CA LEU A 133 8.52 13.56 14.72
C LEU A 133 7.32 14.48 14.95
N GLY A 134 6.98 15.30 13.94
CA GLY A 134 5.82 16.18 14.01
C GLY A 134 4.51 15.40 14.17
N ILE A 135 4.37 14.27 13.47
CA ILE A 135 3.19 13.39 13.59
C ILE A 135 3.11 12.80 15.00
N LEU A 136 4.21 12.26 15.53
CA LEU A 136 4.24 11.70 16.89
C LEU A 136 3.93 12.74 17.97
N MET A 137 4.41 13.97 17.81
CA MET A 137 4.08 15.07 18.74
C MET A 137 2.58 15.40 18.72
N ARG A 138 1.96 15.52 17.53
CA ARG A 138 0.51 15.76 17.39
C ARG A 138 -0.33 14.56 17.85
N PHE A 139 0.18 13.35 17.68
CA PHE A 139 -0.44 12.13 18.20
C PHE A 139 -0.48 12.09 19.73
N ARG A 140 0.43 12.78 20.41
CA ARG A 140 0.50 12.87 21.87
C ARG A 140 0.04 14.22 22.43
N GLN A 141 -0.54 15.07 21.59
CA GLN A 141 -0.94 16.42 21.98
C GLN A 141 -2.19 16.43 22.87
N ASP A 142 -3.14 15.54 22.61
CA ASP A 142 -4.42 15.47 23.33
C ASP A 142 -4.61 14.10 24.04
N LYS A 143 -5.65 14.02 24.88
CA LYS A 143 -5.90 12.88 25.79
C LYS A 143 -6.35 11.60 25.10
N ILE A 144 -7.09 11.71 23.99
CA ILE A 144 -7.59 10.55 23.25
C ILE A 144 -6.81 10.43 21.95
N ALA A 145 -5.96 9.42 21.89
CA ALA A 145 -5.19 9.07 20.71
C ALA A 145 -5.98 8.11 19.82
N VAL A 146 -5.84 8.30 18.51
CA VAL A 146 -6.45 7.50 17.45
C VAL A 146 -5.37 7.11 16.46
N LEU A 147 -5.26 5.81 16.22
CA LEU A 147 -4.36 5.21 15.24
C LEU A 147 -5.19 4.44 14.22
N GLY A 148 -4.83 4.51 12.95
CA GLY A 148 -5.43 3.72 11.88
C GLY A 148 -4.43 3.44 10.76
N ASP A 149 -4.81 2.55 9.83
CA ASP A 149 -3.97 2.07 8.73
C ASP A 149 -4.80 2.06 7.43
N ILE A 150 -4.24 2.54 6.32
CA ILE A 150 -4.88 2.42 5.01
C ILE A 150 -4.62 1.04 4.45
N GLU A 151 -5.70 0.29 4.21
CA GLU A 151 -5.61 -1.05 3.64
C GLU A 151 -4.94 -1.01 2.27
N SER A 152 -3.82 -1.73 2.12
CA SER A 152 -3.14 -1.92 0.83
C SER A 152 -2.90 -0.59 0.08
N MET A 153 -2.42 0.45 0.78
CA MET A 153 -2.32 1.83 0.28
C MET A 153 -1.83 1.97 -1.16
N PHE A 154 -0.79 1.22 -1.56
CA PHE A 154 -0.23 1.28 -2.92
C PHE A 154 -1.20 0.77 -3.99
N TYR A 155 -2.02 -0.21 -3.66
CA TYR A 155 -3.00 -0.81 -4.57
C TYR A 155 -4.25 0.06 -4.73
N GLN A 156 -4.45 1.08 -3.88
CA GLN A 156 -5.58 2.01 -4.01
C GLN A 156 -5.44 2.98 -5.19
N VAL A 157 -4.24 3.03 -5.79
CA VAL A 157 -3.94 3.89 -6.93
C VAL A 157 -3.70 3.05 -8.16
N LYS A 158 -4.47 3.32 -9.20
CA LYS A 158 -4.41 2.66 -10.50
C LYS A 158 -3.34 3.30 -11.42
N VAL A 159 -2.85 2.50 -12.34
CA VAL A 159 -1.89 2.86 -13.40
C VAL A 159 -2.65 2.89 -14.73
N PRO A 160 -2.55 3.99 -15.50
CA PRO A 160 -3.12 4.08 -16.84
C PRO A 160 -2.63 2.98 -17.76
N THR A 161 -3.49 2.51 -18.66
CA THR A 161 -3.23 1.38 -19.58
C THR A 161 -1.93 1.53 -20.36
N ASN A 162 -1.61 2.73 -20.83
CA ASN A 162 -0.39 3.03 -21.57
C ASN A 162 0.93 2.79 -20.79
N ASN A 163 0.87 2.64 -19.46
CA ASN A 163 2.02 2.39 -18.59
C ASN A 163 2.00 1.01 -17.92
N ARG A 164 0.89 0.27 -17.98
CA ARG A 164 0.77 -1.04 -17.30
C ARG A 164 1.77 -2.07 -17.82
N ASP A 165 2.17 -1.99 -19.08
CA ASP A 165 3.16 -2.91 -19.66
C ASP A 165 4.58 -2.72 -19.11
N CYS A 166 4.84 -1.61 -18.42
CA CYS A 166 6.06 -1.45 -17.62
C CYS A 166 6.04 -2.25 -16.31
N LEU A 167 4.91 -2.91 -16.01
CA LEU A 167 4.65 -3.67 -14.79
C LEU A 167 4.18 -5.10 -15.12
N ARG A 168 4.65 -5.68 -16.24
CA ARG A 168 4.33 -7.07 -16.58
C ARG A 168 4.98 -8.04 -15.60
N PHE A 169 4.42 -9.23 -15.48
CA PHE A 169 5.01 -10.36 -14.77
C PHE A 169 4.46 -11.66 -15.36
N TYR A 170 5.11 -12.78 -15.03
CA TYR A 170 4.71 -14.10 -15.49
C TYR A 170 3.98 -14.84 -14.38
N TRP A 171 2.79 -15.37 -14.66
CA TRP A 171 2.02 -16.15 -13.70
C TRP A 171 1.24 -17.26 -14.37
N TRP A 172 0.90 -18.30 -13.62
CA TRP A 172 0.12 -19.43 -14.13
C TRP A 172 -1.36 -19.11 -14.10
N LYS A 173 -2.04 -19.33 -15.22
CA LYS A 173 -3.49 -19.16 -15.30
C LYS A 173 -4.18 -20.03 -14.24
N ASN A 174 -5.08 -19.43 -13.47
CA ASN A 174 -5.78 -20.07 -12.35
C ASN A 174 -4.83 -20.70 -11.31
N GLY A 175 -3.57 -20.27 -11.24
CA GLY A 175 -2.56 -20.86 -10.37
C GLY A 175 -2.12 -22.28 -10.78
N ASN A 176 -2.45 -22.73 -11.99
CA ASN A 176 -2.09 -24.05 -12.48
C ASN A 176 -0.61 -24.13 -12.85
N ILE A 177 0.22 -24.48 -11.86
CA ILE A 177 1.67 -24.55 -12.03
C ILE A 177 2.14 -25.63 -13.00
N ASP A 178 1.28 -26.56 -13.42
CA ASP A 178 1.62 -27.60 -14.40
C ASP A 178 1.63 -27.06 -15.83
N GLU A 179 0.92 -25.97 -16.08
CA GLU A 179 0.92 -25.25 -17.35
C GLU A 179 2.13 -24.31 -17.49
N ASN A 180 2.27 -23.71 -18.67
CA ASN A 180 3.23 -22.64 -18.89
C ASN A 180 2.72 -21.33 -18.26
N PRO A 181 3.59 -20.55 -17.61
CA PRO A 181 3.20 -19.23 -17.13
C PRO A 181 2.93 -18.31 -18.32
N THR A 182 1.93 -17.46 -18.20
CA THR A 182 1.53 -16.45 -19.18
C THR A 182 1.76 -15.04 -18.64
N GLU A 183 1.66 -14.05 -19.52
CA GLU A 183 1.87 -12.65 -19.20
C GLU A 183 0.66 -12.04 -18.48
N TYR A 184 0.94 -11.46 -17.33
CA TYR A 184 0.04 -10.59 -16.59
C TYR A 184 0.67 -9.21 -16.44
N ARG A 185 -0.11 -8.21 -16.09
CA ARG A 185 0.37 -6.87 -15.74
C ARG A 185 -0.35 -6.31 -14.54
N MET A 186 0.36 -5.56 -13.71
CA MET A 186 -0.24 -4.85 -12.59
C MET A 186 -1.03 -3.66 -13.11
N THR A 187 -2.21 -3.45 -12.56
CA THR A 187 -3.10 -2.33 -12.89
C THR A 187 -2.96 -1.18 -11.89
N VAL A 188 -2.16 -1.37 -10.84
CA VAL A 188 -1.97 -0.46 -9.69
C VAL A 188 -0.50 -0.19 -9.41
N HIS A 189 -0.22 0.85 -8.62
CA HIS A 189 1.13 1.15 -8.16
C HIS A 189 1.64 0.07 -7.21
N LEU A 190 2.94 -0.24 -7.30
CA LEU A 190 3.54 -1.35 -6.58
C LEU A 190 4.36 -0.90 -5.36
N PHE A 191 4.28 -1.71 -4.31
CA PHE A 191 5.27 -1.66 -3.25
C PHE A 191 6.67 -2.00 -3.82
N GLY A 192 7.65 -1.15 -3.56
CA GLY A 192 9.03 -1.30 -4.06
C GLY A 192 9.40 -0.40 -5.24
N ALA A 193 8.44 0.26 -5.88
CA ALA A 193 8.72 1.37 -6.78
C ALA A 193 9.04 2.65 -5.99
N THR A 194 10.11 3.35 -6.36
CA THR A 194 10.60 4.54 -5.64
C THR A 194 9.57 5.67 -5.53
N SER A 195 8.67 5.76 -6.52
CA SER A 195 7.66 6.81 -6.63
C SER A 195 6.39 6.55 -5.81
N SER A 196 6.06 5.28 -5.55
CA SER A 196 4.73 4.90 -5.06
C SER A 196 4.36 5.49 -3.70
N PRO A 197 5.26 5.54 -2.68
CA PRO A 197 4.93 6.20 -1.41
C PRO A 197 4.58 7.67 -1.55
N SER A 198 5.37 8.43 -2.32
CA SER A 198 5.10 9.85 -2.55
C SER A 198 3.80 10.06 -3.32
N PHE A 199 3.48 9.17 -4.26
CA PHE A 199 2.24 9.28 -5.01
C PHE A 199 1.01 9.02 -4.12
N CYS A 200 0.99 7.91 -3.38
CA CYS A 200 -0.16 7.57 -2.55
C CYS A 200 -0.43 8.66 -1.49
N ASN A 201 0.64 9.20 -0.89
CA ASN A 201 0.52 10.36 0.01
C ASN A 201 -0.05 11.58 -0.70
N TYR A 202 0.41 11.88 -1.92
CA TYR A 202 -0.10 13.02 -2.68
C TYR A 202 -1.58 12.84 -3.06
N ALA A 203 -1.99 11.66 -3.51
CA ALA A 203 -3.38 11.37 -3.85
C ALA A 203 -4.30 11.53 -2.63
N LEU A 204 -3.84 11.12 -1.46
CA LEU A 204 -4.55 11.31 -0.19
C LEU A 204 -4.67 12.80 0.19
N GLN A 205 -3.57 13.56 0.09
CA GLN A 205 -3.59 15.02 0.30
C GLN A 205 -4.50 15.74 -0.70
N TYR A 206 -4.47 15.31 -1.96
CA TYR A 206 -5.32 15.84 -3.03
C TYR A 206 -6.80 15.52 -2.76
N THR A 207 -7.12 14.38 -2.16
CA THR A 207 -8.48 14.06 -1.69
C THR A 207 -8.93 15.05 -0.62
N ALA A 208 -8.09 15.29 0.39
CA ALA A 208 -8.38 16.21 1.47
C ALA A 208 -8.61 17.64 0.96
N GLU A 209 -7.78 18.12 0.03
CA GLU A 209 -7.93 19.46 -0.56
C GLU A 209 -9.19 19.56 -1.43
N LYS A 210 -9.47 18.53 -2.25
CA LYS A 210 -10.62 18.51 -3.16
C LYS A 210 -11.97 18.55 -2.43
N PHE A 211 -12.05 17.88 -1.27
CA PHE A 211 -13.28 17.76 -0.50
C PHE A 211 -13.27 18.59 0.78
N LYS A 212 -12.35 19.54 0.92
CA LYS A 212 -12.14 20.27 2.18
C LYS A 212 -13.37 21.02 2.69
N ASP A 213 -14.22 21.51 1.77
CA ASP A 213 -15.39 22.30 2.12
C ASP A 213 -16.55 21.43 2.67
N GLU A 214 -16.45 20.09 2.55
CA GLU A 214 -17.44 19.15 3.09
C GLU A 214 -17.12 18.70 4.53
N PHE A 215 -15.92 18.99 5.04
CA PHE A 215 -15.44 18.46 6.33
C PHE A 215 -14.83 19.57 7.20
N ASP A 216 -14.82 19.34 8.51
CA ASP A 216 -14.14 20.24 9.44
C ASP A 216 -12.63 20.30 9.17
N THR A 217 -12.03 21.47 9.44
CA THR A 217 -10.59 21.70 9.27
C THR A 217 -9.72 20.66 10.00
N LYS A 218 -10.15 20.19 11.18
CA LYS A 218 -9.40 19.15 11.92
C LYS A 218 -9.34 17.81 11.16
N VAL A 219 -10.36 17.47 10.38
CA VAL A 219 -10.43 16.24 9.59
C VAL A 219 -9.46 16.33 8.41
N THR A 220 -9.51 17.45 7.67
CA THR A 220 -8.63 17.69 6.52
C THR A 220 -7.17 17.86 6.96
N ASP A 221 -6.91 18.53 8.09
CA ASP A 221 -5.59 18.63 8.71
C ASP A 221 -5.05 17.26 9.13
N THR A 222 -5.92 16.38 9.64
CA THR A 222 -5.50 15.02 10.01
C THR A 222 -5.02 14.26 8.78
N VAL A 223 -5.75 14.31 7.66
CA VAL A 223 -5.35 13.62 6.43
C VAL A 223 -4.09 14.24 5.81
N THR A 224 -3.92 15.56 5.89
CA THR A 224 -2.79 16.26 5.25
C THR A 224 -1.50 16.25 6.08
N THR A 225 -1.61 16.26 7.41
CA THR A 225 -0.45 16.45 8.31
C THR A 225 -0.18 15.29 9.26
N ASN A 226 -1.14 14.38 9.47
CA ASN A 226 -1.05 13.27 10.44
C ASN A 226 -0.96 11.89 9.80
N MET A 227 -0.71 11.84 8.49
CA MET A 227 -0.50 10.61 7.72
C MET A 227 0.99 10.36 7.48
N TYR A 228 1.45 9.14 7.72
CA TYR A 228 2.76 8.65 7.33
C TYR A 228 2.58 7.42 6.44
N VAL A 229 2.64 7.60 5.12
CA VAL A 229 2.35 6.50 4.18
C VAL A 229 0.96 5.94 4.51
N ASP A 230 0.88 4.70 4.98
CA ASP A 230 -0.36 4.01 5.34
C ASP A 230 -0.86 4.32 6.76
N ASP A 231 -0.02 4.83 7.66
CA ASP A 231 -0.38 5.06 9.07
C ASP A 231 -1.03 6.43 9.29
N CYS A 232 -2.21 6.46 9.92
CA CYS A 232 -2.91 7.64 10.40
C CYS A 232 -2.77 7.77 11.91
N LEU A 233 -2.22 8.89 12.41
CA LEU A 233 -2.05 9.11 13.85
C LEU A 233 -2.55 10.48 14.26
N SER A 234 -3.63 10.54 15.04
CA SER A 234 -4.20 11.80 15.52
C SER A 234 -4.55 11.73 17.00
N SER A 235 -4.80 12.88 17.60
CA SER A 235 -5.37 12.97 18.95
C SER A 235 -6.35 14.12 19.06
N VAL A 236 -7.32 13.97 19.98
CA VAL A 236 -8.33 14.99 20.32
C VAL A 236 -8.72 14.97 21.80
N ASP A 237 -9.14 16.13 22.32
CA ASP A 237 -9.62 16.27 23.70
C ASP A 237 -11.14 16.00 23.80
N GLY A 238 -11.49 14.71 23.84
CA GLY A 238 -12.84 14.24 24.20
C GLY A 238 -13.42 13.13 23.33
N VAL A 239 -14.22 12.25 23.95
CA VAL A 239 -14.80 11.05 23.32
C VAL A 239 -15.63 11.39 22.07
N LYS A 240 -16.57 12.35 22.19
CA LYS A 240 -17.42 12.76 21.06
C LYS A 240 -16.60 13.26 19.86
N LYS A 241 -15.54 14.03 20.11
CA LYS A 241 -14.64 14.52 19.06
C LYS A 241 -13.89 13.38 18.40
N ALA A 242 -13.46 12.38 19.17
CA ALA A 242 -12.72 11.23 18.64
C ALA A 242 -13.60 10.37 17.73
N VAL A 243 -14.84 10.09 18.15
CA VAL A 243 -15.81 9.35 17.34
C VAL A 243 -16.12 10.08 16.03
N SER A 244 -16.37 11.40 16.10
CA SER A 244 -16.59 12.21 14.89
C SER A 244 -15.36 12.19 13.99
N LEU A 245 -14.16 12.41 14.54
CA LEU A 245 -12.91 12.41 13.78
C LEU A 245 -12.70 11.09 13.04
N ILE A 246 -12.85 9.95 13.72
CA ILE A 246 -12.72 8.62 13.08
C ILE A 246 -13.72 8.48 11.94
N THR A 247 -14.98 8.82 12.20
CA THR A 247 -16.07 8.70 11.23
C THR A 247 -15.78 9.56 9.99
N ASP A 248 -15.40 10.82 10.19
CA ASP A 248 -15.28 11.79 9.11
C ASP A 248 -13.95 11.65 8.35
N VAL A 249 -12.85 11.26 9.02
CA VAL A 249 -11.62 10.87 8.34
C VAL A 249 -11.85 9.62 7.49
N THR A 250 -12.57 8.62 8.00
CA THR A 250 -12.89 7.40 7.23
C THR A 250 -13.72 7.75 5.99
N LYS A 251 -14.73 8.61 6.13
CA LYS A 251 -15.52 9.11 4.99
C LYS A 251 -14.67 9.88 3.99
N LEU A 252 -13.83 10.81 4.46
CA LEU A 252 -12.95 11.61 3.59
C LEU A 252 -11.99 10.72 2.80
N CYS A 253 -11.33 9.76 3.46
CA CYS A 253 -10.48 8.77 2.80
C CYS A 253 -11.25 7.96 1.74
N SER A 254 -12.47 7.53 2.06
CA SER A 254 -13.28 6.72 1.13
C SER A 254 -13.65 7.45 -0.17
N LYS A 255 -13.78 8.78 -0.15
CA LYS A 255 -14.00 9.59 -1.36
C LYS A 255 -12.83 9.56 -2.35
N GLY A 256 -11.64 9.20 -1.89
CA GLY A 256 -10.44 8.99 -2.70
C GLY A 256 -10.10 7.52 -2.93
N GLY A 257 -11.00 6.59 -2.56
CA GLY A 257 -10.79 5.15 -2.70
C GLY A 257 -9.86 4.57 -1.63
N PHE A 258 -9.57 5.32 -0.55
CA PHE A 258 -8.72 4.85 0.54
C PHE A 258 -9.57 4.27 1.67
N ASN A 259 -9.36 2.99 1.97
CA ASN A 259 -10.05 2.31 3.06
C ASN A 259 -9.22 2.39 4.35
N LEU A 260 -9.73 3.12 5.36
CA LEU A 260 -9.10 3.20 6.68
C LEU A 260 -9.56 2.03 7.54
N THR A 261 -8.62 1.28 8.10
CA THR A 261 -8.85 0.05 8.86
C THR A 261 -7.88 -0.04 10.04
N LYS A 262 -7.92 -1.16 10.78
CA LYS A 262 -7.11 -1.45 11.97
C LYS A 262 -7.10 -0.30 12.98
N LEU A 263 -8.24 0.35 13.13
CA LEU A 263 -8.41 1.46 14.05
C LEU A 263 -8.16 1.01 15.49
N MET A 264 -7.41 1.82 16.22
CA MET A 264 -7.11 1.64 17.63
C MET A 264 -7.11 2.98 18.36
N THR A 265 -7.48 2.96 19.64
CA THR A 265 -7.53 4.13 20.50
C THR A 265 -7.26 3.74 21.95
N ASN A 266 -6.77 4.67 22.76
CA ASN A 266 -6.60 4.51 24.21
C ASN A 266 -7.90 4.68 25.02
N ASN A 267 -9.05 4.89 24.37
CA ASN A 267 -10.33 5.05 25.03
C ASN A 267 -11.34 3.96 24.60
N GLN A 268 -11.79 3.15 25.56
CA GLN A 268 -12.67 2.02 25.31
C GLN A 268 -14.02 2.43 24.66
N THR A 269 -14.63 3.51 25.13
CA THR A 269 -15.90 4.00 24.57
C THR A 269 -15.75 4.44 23.10
N VAL A 270 -14.61 5.02 22.74
CA VAL A 270 -14.30 5.35 21.34
C VAL A 270 -14.08 4.07 20.53
N LEU A 271 -13.36 3.09 21.06
CA LEU A 271 -13.12 1.81 20.35
C LEU A 271 -14.44 1.06 20.06
N GLU A 272 -15.36 1.05 21.03
CA GLU A 272 -16.68 0.41 20.89
C GLU A 272 -17.55 1.06 19.80
N SER A 273 -17.32 2.35 19.49
CA SER A 273 -18.02 3.05 18.41
C SER A 273 -17.55 2.64 17.01
N VAL A 274 -16.35 2.05 16.89
CA VAL A 274 -15.78 1.60 15.61
C VAL A 274 -16.37 0.24 15.24
N PRO A 275 -16.76 -0.02 13.98
CA PRO A 275 -17.21 -1.35 13.54
C PRO A 275 -16.12 -2.42 13.76
N GLU A 276 -16.50 -3.61 14.23
CA GLU A 276 -15.55 -4.69 14.56
C GLU A 276 -14.58 -5.03 13.42
N LYS A 277 -15.08 -5.06 12.18
CA LYS A 277 -14.28 -5.32 10.97
C LYS A 277 -13.15 -4.30 10.74
N ASP A 278 -13.28 -3.09 11.29
CA ASP A 278 -12.36 -1.98 11.08
C ASP A 278 -11.44 -1.78 12.30
N ARG A 279 -11.67 -2.51 13.41
CA ARG A 279 -10.79 -2.50 14.59
C ARG A 279 -9.50 -3.29 14.31
N SER A 280 -8.41 -2.92 14.98
CA SER A 280 -7.20 -3.75 14.95
C SER A 280 -7.48 -5.11 15.58
N ASN A 281 -7.12 -6.22 14.91
CA ASN A 281 -7.34 -7.59 15.40
C ASN A 281 -6.67 -7.90 16.76
N LYS A 282 -5.72 -7.06 17.20
CA LYS A 282 -5.13 -7.15 18.54
C LYS A 282 -6.11 -6.72 19.65
N SER A 283 -7.29 -6.19 19.31
CA SER A 283 -8.36 -5.87 20.25
C SER A 283 -9.10 -7.10 20.77
N HIS A 284 -8.99 -8.27 20.12
CA HIS A 284 -9.63 -9.52 20.59
C HIS A 284 -8.79 -10.31 21.60
N GLU A 285 -7.53 -9.95 21.83
CA GLU A 285 -6.72 -10.51 22.91
C GLU A 285 -6.72 -9.57 24.12
N TRP A 286 -7.90 -9.38 24.73
CA TRP A 286 -8.01 -8.96 26.14
C TRP A 286 -7.64 -10.14 27.10
N SER A 287 -7.12 -11.25 26.59
CA SER A 287 -6.75 -12.40 27.42
C SER A 287 -5.31 -12.30 27.93
N LEU A 288 -5.18 -11.90 29.20
CA LEU A 288 -4.30 -12.46 30.24
C LEU A 288 -2.82 -12.81 29.94
N SER A 289 -2.23 -12.27 28.87
CA SER A 289 -0.77 -12.22 28.69
C SER A 289 -0.33 -10.77 28.56
N ASN A 290 0.73 -10.39 29.28
CA ASN A 290 1.24 -9.03 29.51
C ASN A 290 1.65 -8.21 28.26
N GLU A 291 1.20 -8.57 27.06
CA GLU A 291 1.43 -7.85 25.79
C GLU A 291 0.14 -7.25 25.18
N SER A 292 -1.02 -7.40 25.85
CA SER A 292 -2.27 -6.75 25.45
C SER A 292 -2.17 -5.23 25.66
N GLY A 293 -2.12 -4.45 24.57
CA GLY A 293 -2.10 -2.99 24.62
C GLY A 293 -0.79 -2.33 24.15
N VAL A 294 0.04 -3.02 23.36
CA VAL A 294 1.22 -2.42 22.71
C VAL A 294 1.06 -2.43 21.18
N GLU A 295 1.09 -1.24 20.59
CA GLU A 295 1.13 -1.05 19.14
C GLU A 295 2.40 -0.38 18.65
N ARG A 296 2.65 -0.44 17.34
CA ARG A 296 3.72 0.34 16.72
C ARG A 296 3.16 1.62 16.14
N ALA A 297 3.77 2.74 16.52
CA ALA A 297 3.49 4.06 15.98
C ALA A 297 4.77 4.58 15.32
N LEU A 298 4.87 4.54 14.00
CA LEU A 298 5.98 5.10 13.21
C LEU A 298 7.41 4.64 13.60
N GLY A 299 7.54 3.45 14.17
CA GLY A 299 8.82 2.86 14.58
C GLY A 299 9.09 2.89 16.09
N VAL A 300 8.21 3.49 16.89
CA VAL A 300 8.21 3.36 18.35
C VAL A 300 7.06 2.48 18.83
N TYR A 301 7.12 2.00 20.06
CA TYR A 301 6.00 1.31 20.70
C TYR A 301 5.09 2.33 21.37
N TRP A 302 3.78 2.14 21.22
CA TRP A 302 2.73 2.86 21.92
C TRP A 302 2.04 1.90 22.88
N PHE A 303 2.22 2.15 24.17
CA PHE A 303 1.54 1.46 25.27
C PHE A 303 0.17 2.10 25.44
N VAL A 304 -0.83 1.53 24.77
CA VAL A 304 -2.17 2.09 24.59
C VAL A 304 -2.85 2.39 25.92
N ASN A 305 -2.75 1.48 26.88
CA ASN A 305 -3.40 1.61 28.20
C ASN A 305 -2.79 2.72 29.05
N GLU A 306 -1.47 2.90 28.97
CA GLU A 306 -0.74 3.94 29.71
C GLU A 306 -0.65 5.25 28.92
N ASP A 307 -1.02 5.18 27.64
CA ASP A 307 -0.84 6.22 26.65
C ASP A 307 0.59 6.79 26.60
N LYS A 308 1.58 5.90 26.56
CA LYS A 308 3.02 6.23 26.54
C LYS A 308 3.68 5.72 25.27
N LEU A 309 4.67 6.48 24.79
CA LEU A 309 5.58 6.01 23.75
C LEU A 309 6.85 5.45 24.40
N GLY A 310 7.41 4.38 23.86
CA GLY A 310 8.66 3.81 24.34
C GLY A 310 9.36 2.89 23.36
N PHE A 311 10.47 2.34 23.82
CA PHE A 311 11.30 1.39 23.09
C PHE A 311 11.43 0.13 23.94
N THR A 312 11.31 -1.05 23.34
CA THR A 312 11.70 -2.29 24.02
C THR A 312 13.21 -2.39 23.95
N SER A 313 13.90 -2.27 25.09
CA SER A 313 15.31 -2.63 25.18
C SER A 313 15.46 -4.12 24.85
N THR A 314 16.36 -4.42 23.92
CA THR A 314 16.79 -5.80 23.63
C THR A 314 17.90 -6.19 24.60
#